data_AF-A0A2T1C9S4-F1
#
_entry.id   AF-A0A2T1C9S4-F1
#
_cell.length_a   1.000
_cell.length_b   1.000
_cell.length_c   1.000
_cell.angle_alpha   90.00
_cell.angle_beta   90.00
_cell.angle_gamma   90.00
#
_symmetry.space_group_name_H-M   'P 1'
#
loop_
_entity.id
_entity.type
_entity.pdbx_description
1 polymer ?
#
loop_
_entity_poly.entity_id
_entity_poly.type
_entity_poly.pdbx_seq_one_letter_code
_entity_poly.pdbx_strand_id
1 'polypeptide(L)'
;MSSTLFKDFEERSQEVSKYFLFLKNLEQGSIKLSLGNQNNNKIKNIDSHLEKTLKATGFLLLYNLVEATMRNAIETIFDDFQNKNVSFDDVKDEIKKIIVQNFKNKSTDNLIQVINNISVDIISASFDKQKLFSGNIDARKIKETGETYGFSCQTNNRKTRDGSDLL
;
A
#
# COMPACT_ATOMS: atom_id res chain seq x y z
N MET A 1 -10.80 12.68 -13.51
CA MET A 1 -11.06 11.31 -12.99
C MET A 1 -10.33 11.20 -11.67
N SER A 2 -10.96 10.66 -10.61
CA SER A 2 -10.21 10.34 -9.39
C SER A 2 -9.15 9.29 -9.75
N SER A 3 -7.90 9.51 -9.33
CA SER A 3 -6.83 8.53 -9.56
C SER A 3 -7.25 7.18 -8.95
N THR A 4 -7.02 6.09 -9.67
CA THR A 4 -7.24 4.72 -9.21
C THR A 4 -6.56 4.45 -7.86
N LEU A 5 -5.43 5.13 -7.58
CA LEU A 5 -4.77 5.18 -6.28
C LEU A 5 -5.71 5.60 -5.14
N PHE A 6 -6.36 6.77 -5.28
CA PHE A 6 -7.19 7.32 -4.21
C PHE A 6 -8.45 6.49 -3.98
N LYS A 7 -9.01 5.93 -5.06
CA LYS A 7 -10.17 5.04 -4.95
C LYS A 7 -9.82 3.75 -4.18
N ASP A 8 -8.73 3.07 -4.54
CA ASP A 8 -8.30 1.84 -3.84
C ASP A 8 -7.93 2.15 -2.37
N PHE A 9 -7.27 3.29 -2.11
CA PHE A 9 -6.99 3.74 -0.75
C PHE A 9 -8.27 3.99 0.06
N GLU A 10 -9.25 4.69 -0.50
CA GLU A 10 -10.52 4.99 0.19
C GLU A 10 -11.28 3.69 0.52
N GLU A 11 -11.40 2.78 -0.44
CA GLU A 11 -12.11 1.50 -0.23
C GLU A 11 -11.43 0.66 0.86
N ARG A 12 -10.10 0.46 0.77
CA ARG A 12 -9.35 -0.31 1.76
C ARG A 12 -9.31 0.36 3.13
N SER A 13 -9.11 1.67 3.19
CA SER A 13 -9.06 2.41 4.47
C SER A 13 -10.41 2.38 5.21
N GLN A 14 -11.53 2.38 4.49
CA GLN A 14 -12.85 2.19 5.08
C GLN A 14 -13.00 0.80 5.71
N GLU A 15 -12.52 -0.26 5.03
CA GLU A 15 -12.52 -1.62 5.58
C GLU A 15 -11.68 -1.71 6.86
N VAL A 16 -10.45 -1.20 6.81
CA VAL A 16 -9.56 -1.16 7.98
C VAL A 16 -10.20 -0.36 9.12
N SER A 17 -10.75 0.82 8.83
CA SER A 17 -11.40 1.65 9.86
C SER A 17 -12.57 0.95 10.54
N LYS A 18 -13.41 0.23 9.77
CA LYS A 18 -14.50 -0.58 10.32
C LYS A 18 -13.98 -1.69 11.23
N TYR A 19 -12.88 -2.34 10.86
CA TYR A 19 -12.23 -3.36 11.68
C TYR A 19 -11.72 -2.79 13.01
N PHE A 20 -11.04 -1.64 12.98
CA PHE A 20 -10.55 -0.99 14.21
C PHE A 20 -11.69 -0.50 15.10
N LEU A 21 -12.79 0.00 14.52
CA LEU A 21 -13.98 0.33 15.29
C LEU A 21 -14.58 -0.91 15.99
N PHE A 22 -14.61 -2.05 15.29
CA PHE A 22 -15.01 -3.32 15.89
C PHE A 22 -14.10 -3.71 17.06
N LEU A 23 -12.77 -3.64 16.90
CA LEU A 23 -11.81 -3.95 17.97
C LEU A 23 -11.99 -3.03 19.19
N LYS A 24 -12.20 -1.73 18.97
CA LYS A 24 -12.43 -0.77 20.04
C LYS A 24 -13.70 -1.09 20.83
N ASN A 25 -14.78 -1.41 20.12
CA ASN A 25 -16.04 -1.77 20.76
C ASN A 25 -15.95 -3.11 21.52
N LEU A 26 -15.11 -4.02 21.03
CA LEU A 26 -14.81 -5.29 21.68
C LEU A 26 -14.06 -5.07 23.00
N GLU A 27 -12.99 -4.26 22.98
CA GLU A 27 -12.18 -3.94 24.16
C GLU A 27 -12.96 -3.19 25.24
N GLN A 28 -13.89 -2.30 24.84
CA GLN A 28 -14.75 -1.57 25.76
C GLN A 28 -15.86 -2.44 26.39
N GLY A 29 -15.99 -3.71 25.99
CA GLY A 29 -17.06 -4.60 26.45
C GLY A 29 -18.45 -4.24 25.89
N SER A 30 -18.49 -3.36 24.90
CA SER A 30 -19.71 -2.91 24.21
C SER A 30 -20.29 -3.99 23.29
N ILE A 31 -19.50 -5.02 22.98
CA ILE A 31 -19.89 -6.18 22.17
C ILE A 31 -19.89 -7.43 23.06
N LYS A 32 -20.98 -8.20 22.99
CA LYS A 32 -21.10 -9.50 23.65
C LYS A 32 -21.38 -10.59 22.63
N LEU A 33 -20.73 -11.74 22.75
CA LEU A 33 -21.00 -12.88 21.88
C LEU A 33 -22.18 -13.67 22.42
N SER A 34 -23.22 -13.83 21.60
CA SER A 34 -24.33 -14.73 21.91
C SER A 34 -24.07 -16.07 21.23
N LEU A 35 -23.95 -17.14 22.02
CA LEU A 35 -23.87 -18.51 21.54
C LEU A 35 -25.18 -19.23 21.82
N GLY A 36 -25.73 -19.86 20.79
CA GLY A 36 -26.91 -20.69 20.87
C GLY A 36 -27.96 -20.30 19.84
N ASN A 37 -29.18 -20.77 20.06
CA ASN A 37 -30.30 -20.64 19.12
C ASN A 37 -31.27 -19.58 19.67
N GLN A 38 -32.26 -19.15 18.87
CA GLN A 38 -33.26 -18.16 19.31
C GLN A 38 -33.91 -18.47 20.67
N ASN A 39 -34.00 -19.75 21.05
CA ASN A 39 -34.62 -20.20 22.29
C ASN A 39 -33.63 -20.46 23.46
N ASN A 40 -32.32 -20.42 23.21
CA ASN A 40 -31.29 -20.71 24.23
C ASN A 40 -30.00 -19.92 23.93
N ASN A 41 -30.04 -18.61 24.15
CA ASN A 41 -28.87 -17.74 23.99
C ASN A 41 -28.06 -17.67 25.30
N LYS A 42 -26.78 -18.04 25.23
CA LYS A 42 -25.80 -17.80 26.29
C LYS A 42 -24.88 -16.67 25.85
N ILE A 43 -24.86 -15.62 26.65
CA ILE A 43 -23.91 -14.53 26.46
C ILE A 43 -22.55 -14.97 27.03
N LYS A 44 -21.51 -14.99 26.20
CA LYS A 44 -20.12 -15.17 26.63
C LYS A 44 -19.32 -13.89 26.43
N ASN A 45 -18.41 -13.67 27.37
CA ASN A 45 -17.32 -12.72 27.17
C ASN A 45 -16.37 -13.27 26.12
N ILE A 46 -15.72 -12.36 25.41
CA ILE A 46 -14.70 -12.71 24.43
C ILE A 46 -13.47 -13.19 25.18
N ASP A 47 -12.90 -14.28 24.68
CA ASP A 47 -11.67 -14.82 25.23
C ASP A 47 -10.50 -13.85 25.00
N SER A 48 -9.71 -13.63 26.04
CA SER A 48 -8.60 -12.66 26.00
C SER A 48 -7.51 -13.01 24.98
N HIS A 49 -7.33 -14.29 24.65
CA HIS A 49 -6.39 -14.71 23.62
C HIS A 49 -6.95 -14.45 22.22
N LEU A 50 -8.25 -14.68 22.01
CA LEU A 50 -8.94 -14.28 20.77
C LEU A 50 -8.85 -12.76 20.54
N GLU A 51 -9.07 -11.95 21.56
CA GLU A 51 -8.93 -10.49 21.46
C GLU A 51 -7.52 -10.08 20.99
N LYS A 52 -6.47 -10.67 21.56
CA LYS A 52 -5.08 -10.42 21.14
C LYS A 52 -4.84 -10.79 19.68
N THR A 53 -5.38 -11.93 19.24
CA THR A 53 -5.27 -12.38 17.84
C THR A 53 -6.00 -11.44 16.87
N LEU A 54 -7.16 -10.93 17.26
CA LEU A 54 -7.90 -9.93 16.48
C LEU A 54 -7.13 -8.61 16.40
N LYS A 55 -6.54 -8.14 17.51
CA LYS A 55 -5.65 -6.97 17.51
C LYS A 55 -4.44 -7.15 16.57
N ALA A 56 -3.79 -8.32 16.59
CA ALA A 56 -2.68 -8.64 15.67
C ALA A 56 -3.12 -8.60 14.19
N THR A 57 -4.30 -9.12 13.88
CA THR A 57 -4.90 -9.02 12.53
C THR A 57 -5.10 -7.56 12.12
N GLY A 58 -5.50 -6.68 13.04
CA GLY A 58 -5.64 -5.25 12.77
C GLY A 58 -4.33 -4.61 12.29
N PHE A 59 -3.20 -4.96 12.92
CA PHE A 59 -1.89 -4.48 12.47
C PHE A 59 -1.52 -5.01 11.08
N LEU A 60 -1.84 -6.28 10.77
CA LEU A 60 -1.63 -6.84 9.42
C LEU A 60 -2.47 -6.11 8.37
N LEU A 61 -3.72 -5.75 8.69
CA LEU A 61 -4.58 -4.99 7.79
C LEU A 61 -4.06 -3.56 7.54
N LEU A 62 -3.58 -2.87 8.58
CA LEU A 62 -2.92 -1.57 8.43
C LEU A 62 -1.67 -1.68 7.55
N TYR A 63 -0.87 -2.71 7.77
CA TYR A 63 0.33 -2.96 7.00
C TYR A 63 0.01 -3.16 5.52
N ASN A 64 -0.96 -4.02 5.21
CA ASN A 64 -1.42 -4.27 3.85
C ASN A 64 -1.96 -2.99 3.18
N LEU A 65 -2.64 -2.13 3.93
CA LEU A 65 -3.10 -0.83 3.43
C LEU A 65 -1.93 0.08 3.05
N VAL A 66 -0.93 0.23 3.93
CA VAL A 66 0.26 1.04 3.67
C VAL A 66 0.99 0.52 2.43
N GLU A 67 1.20 -0.79 2.35
CA GLU A 67 1.89 -1.41 1.22
C GLU A 67 1.16 -1.24 -0.11
N ALA A 68 -0.14 -1.51 -0.14
CA ALA A 68 -0.95 -1.30 -1.35
C ALA A 68 -0.91 0.17 -1.80
N THR A 69 -1.04 1.10 -0.86
CA THR A 69 -1.00 2.55 -1.14
C THR A 69 0.33 2.95 -1.77
N MET A 70 1.45 2.49 -1.19
CA MET A 70 2.78 2.81 -1.71
C MET A 70 3.04 2.19 -3.09
N ARG A 71 2.63 0.94 -3.32
CA ARG A 71 2.74 0.28 -4.63
C ARG A 71 1.96 1.05 -5.70
N ASN A 72 0.70 1.39 -5.40
CA ASN A 72 -0.17 2.11 -6.31
C ASN A 72 0.33 3.54 -6.58
N ALA A 73 0.95 4.20 -5.59
CA ALA A 73 1.51 5.54 -5.75
C ALA A 73 2.66 5.54 -6.75
N ILE A 74 3.56 4.55 -6.66
CA ILE A 74 4.65 4.39 -7.64
C ILE A 74 4.09 4.03 -9.02
N GLU A 75 3.15 3.09 -9.10
CA GLU A 75 2.51 2.73 -10.37
C GLU A 75 1.91 3.96 -11.06
N THR A 76 1.22 4.82 -10.31
CA THR A 76 0.64 6.07 -10.86
C THR A 76 1.71 6.98 -11.49
N ILE A 77 2.94 6.99 -10.97
CA ILE A 77 4.05 7.77 -11.55
C ILE A 77 4.48 7.17 -12.90
N PHE A 78 4.62 5.85 -13.00
CA PHE A 78 4.98 5.19 -14.26
C PHE A 78 3.87 5.27 -15.30
N ASP A 79 2.61 5.13 -14.88
CA ASP A 79 1.45 5.35 -15.74
C ASP A 79 1.43 6.77 -16.30
N ASP A 80 1.75 7.79 -15.48
CA ASP A 80 1.84 9.17 -15.93
C ASP A 80 2.98 9.40 -16.94
N PHE A 81 4.15 8.79 -16.73
CA PHE A 81 5.24 8.79 -17.71
C PHE A 81 4.80 8.19 -19.05
N GLN A 82 4.12 7.05 -19.01
CA GLN A 82 3.64 6.38 -20.22
C GLN A 82 2.56 7.22 -20.92
N ASN A 83 1.56 7.71 -20.19
CA ASN A 83 0.45 8.49 -20.75
C ASN A 83 0.92 9.79 -21.40
N LYS A 84 2.03 10.37 -20.91
CA LYS A 84 2.64 11.58 -21.46
C LYS A 84 3.74 11.30 -22.48
N ASN A 85 4.05 10.05 -22.79
CA ASN A 85 5.17 9.63 -23.63
C ASN A 85 6.50 10.28 -23.20
N VAL A 86 6.77 10.31 -21.90
CA VAL A 86 8.02 10.87 -21.35
C VAL A 86 9.20 10.02 -21.83
N SER A 87 10.23 10.67 -22.39
CA SER A 87 11.45 9.98 -22.78
C SER A 87 12.26 9.61 -21.53
N PHE A 88 12.96 8.48 -21.60
CA PHE A 88 14.00 8.06 -20.66
C PHE A 88 15.03 9.16 -20.46
N ASP A 89 15.33 9.94 -21.50
CA ASP A 89 16.32 11.02 -21.43
C ASP A 89 15.84 12.18 -20.52
N ASP A 90 14.53 12.37 -20.39
CA ASP A 90 13.90 13.48 -19.67
C ASP A 90 13.61 13.18 -18.20
N VAL A 91 13.66 11.91 -17.78
CA VAL A 91 13.50 11.58 -16.36
C VAL A 91 14.78 11.86 -15.55
N LYS A 92 14.62 12.11 -14.25
CA LYS A 92 15.75 12.33 -13.33
C LYS A 92 16.64 11.08 -13.19
N ASP A 93 17.89 11.29 -12.81
CA ASP A 93 18.91 10.24 -12.73
C ASP A 93 18.55 9.07 -11.80
N GLU A 94 17.83 9.34 -10.70
CA GLU A 94 17.36 8.29 -9.79
C GLU A 94 16.39 7.33 -10.49
N ILE A 95 15.48 7.88 -11.31
CA ILE A 95 14.52 7.08 -12.08
C ILE A 95 15.23 6.34 -13.21
N LYS A 96 16.20 6.99 -13.90
CA LYS A 96 17.04 6.33 -14.91
C LYS A 96 17.72 5.08 -14.35
N LYS A 97 18.34 5.21 -13.16
CA LYS A 97 19.00 4.10 -12.47
C LYS A 97 18.03 2.94 -12.21
N ILE A 98 16.81 3.23 -11.74
CA ILE A 98 15.78 2.21 -11.49
C ILE A 98 15.37 1.51 -12.78
N ILE A 99 15.07 2.27 -13.84
CA ILE A 99 14.68 1.73 -15.16
C ILE A 99 15.77 0.79 -15.68
N VAL A 100 17.03 1.25 -15.70
CA VAL A 100 18.17 0.44 -16.18
C VAL A 100 18.35 -0.81 -15.33
N GLN A 101 18.25 -0.71 -14.01
CA GLN A 101 18.37 -1.85 -13.09
C GLN A 101 17.26 -2.88 -13.35
N ASN A 102 16.02 -2.43 -13.54
CA ASN A 102 14.88 -3.30 -13.81
C ASN A 102 14.95 -3.94 -15.19
N PHE A 103 15.38 -3.17 -16.19
CA PHE A 103 15.53 -3.62 -17.57
C PHE A 103 16.56 -4.75 -17.71
N LYS A 104 17.68 -4.67 -17.00
CA LYS A 104 18.72 -5.73 -16.96
C LYS A 104 18.19 -7.10 -16.52
N ASN A 105 17.09 -7.11 -15.76
CA ASN A 105 16.50 -8.33 -15.21
C ASN A 105 15.37 -8.92 -16.09
N LYS A 106 15.17 -8.40 -17.31
CA LYS A 106 14.14 -8.87 -18.25
C LYS A 106 14.79 -9.67 -19.39
N SER A 107 14.04 -10.64 -19.93
CA SER A 107 14.48 -11.42 -21.09
C SER A 107 14.53 -10.55 -22.34
N THR A 108 15.62 -10.64 -23.10
CA THR A 108 15.83 -9.89 -24.35
C THR A 108 14.71 -10.15 -25.37
N ASP A 109 14.24 -11.40 -25.50
CA ASP A 109 13.18 -11.75 -26.46
C ASP A 109 11.87 -11.05 -26.12
N ASN A 110 11.54 -10.94 -24.83
CA ASN A 110 10.34 -10.23 -24.38
C ASN A 110 10.47 -8.72 -24.59
N LEU A 111 11.68 -8.16 -24.42
CA LEU A 111 11.92 -6.74 -24.61
C LEU A 111 11.77 -6.32 -26.07
N ILE A 112 12.30 -7.11 -27.01
CA ILE A 112 12.19 -6.83 -28.46
C ILE A 112 10.73 -6.84 -28.93
N GLN A 113 9.85 -7.63 -28.30
CA GLN A 113 8.43 -7.66 -28.65
C GLN A 113 7.64 -6.43 -28.17
N VAL A 114 8.08 -5.80 -27.08
CA VAL A 114 7.34 -4.70 -26.42
C VAL A 114 7.89 -3.33 -26.83
N ILE A 115 9.16 -3.24 -27.21
CA ILE A 115 9.84 -1.98 -27.50
C ILE A 115 9.81 -1.68 -28.99
N ASN A 116 9.10 -0.61 -29.36
CA ASN A 116 9.12 -0.03 -30.71
C ASN A 116 9.92 1.29 -30.73
N ASN A 117 9.75 2.13 -29.71
CA ASN A 117 10.53 3.32 -29.45
C ASN A 117 11.22 3.20 -28.09
N ILE A 118 12.49 2.80 -28.10
CA ILE A 118 13.27 2.56 -26.87
C ILE A 118 13.33 3.76 -25.93
N SER A 119 13.28 4.98 -26.45
CA SER A 119 13.33 6.18 -25.62
C SER A 119 12.12 6.28 -24.68
N VAL A 120 10.96 5.77 -25.07
CA VAL A 120 9.73 5.84 -24.25
C VAL A 120 9.39 4.47 -23.65
N ASP A 121 9.42 3.43 -24.48
CA ASP A 121 8.91 2.10 -24.12
C ASP A 121 9.75 1.40 -23.06
N ILE A 122 11.02 1.81 -22.87
CA ILE A 122 11.89 1.24 -21.83
C ILE A 122 11.32 1.49 -20.42
N ILE A 123 10.60 2.60 -20.22
CA ILE A 123 10.00 2.96 -18.93
C ILE A 123 8.94 1.92 -18.54
N SER A 124 7.98 1.66 -19.42
CA SER A 124 6.89 0.70 -19.17
C SER A 124 7.39 -0.76 -19.23
N ALA A 125 8.28 -1.09 -20.17
CA ALA A 125 8.82 -2.44 -20.32
C ALA A 125 9.67 -2.88 -19.11
N SER A 126 10.33 -1.93 -18.43
CA SER A 126 11.12 -2.21 -17.23
C SER A 126 10.28 -2.27 -15.95
N PHE A 127 9.14 -1.58 -15.89
CA PHE A 127 8.34 -1.49 -14.67
C PHE A 127 7.67 -2.83 -14.32
N ASP A 128 7.67 -3.16 -13.02
CA ASP A 128 7.02 -4.35 -12.49
C ASP A 128 6.54 -4.07 -11.07
N LYS A 129 5.25 -3.76 -10.94
CA LYS A 129 4.61 -3.46 -9.66
C LYS A 129 4.76 -4.59 -8.63
N GLN A 130 4.85 -5.85 -9.06
CA GLN A 130 4.94 -6.98 -8.15
C GLN A 130 6.29 -7.01 -7.43
N LYS A 131 7.35 -6.51 -8.09
CA LYS A 131 8.69 -6.39 -7.53
C LYS A 131 8.88 -5.19 -6.60
N LEU A 132 7.93 -4.26 -6.56
CA LEU A 132 7.96 -3.16 -5.60
C LEU A 132 7.73 -3.70 -4.20
N PHE A 133 8.64 -3.38 -3.29
CA PHE A 133 8.60 -3.78 -1.87
C PHE A 133 8.56 -5.31 -1.66
N SER A 134 9.66 -5.87 -1.15
CA SER A 134 9.74 -7.27 -0.74
C SER A 134 9.77 -7.35 0.79
N GLY A 135 8.59 -7.37 1.41
CA GLY A 135 8.42 -7.41 2.86
C GLY A 135 8.15 -6.03 3.48
N ASN A 136 8.38 -5.93 4.80
CA ASN A 136 7.86 -4.85 5.64
C ASN A 136 8.30 -3.44 5.19
N ILE A 137 7.33 -2.62 4.79
CA ILE A 137 7.48 -1.18 4.57
C ILE A 137 7.37 -0.45 5.91
N ASP A 138 8.43 0.25 6.29
CA ASP A 138 8.46 1.16 7.43
C ASP A 138 8.51 2.64 6.99
N ALA A 139 8.38 3.56 7.94
CA ALA A 139 8.38 5.00 7.67
C ALA A 139 9.71 5.50 7.06
N ARG A 140 10.84 4.84 7.34
CA ARG A 140 12.14 5.20 6.73
C ARG A 140 12.13 4.82 5.26
N LYS A 141 11.66 3.60 4.95
CA LYS A 141 11.56 3.11 3.59
C LYS A 141 10.64 3.96 2.73
N ILE A 142 9.52 4.45 3.30
CA ILE A 142 8.62 5.39 2.63
C ILE A 142 9.36 6.69 2.27
N LYS A 143 10.13 7.26 3.19
CA LYS A 143 10.90 8.50 2.95
C LYS A 143 11.96 8.31 1.86
N GLU A 144 12.78 7.26 1.96
CA GLU A 144 13.78 6.91 0.93
C GLU A 144 13.12 6.73 -0.45
N THR A 145 11.94 6.10 -0.47
CA THR A 145 11.16 5.91 -1.69
C THR A 145 10.65 7.26 -2.22
N GLY A 146 10.17 8.15 -1.35
CA GLY A 146 9.74 9.49 -1.72
C GLY A 146 10.86 10.32 -2.36
N GLU A 147 12.06 10.28 -1.79
CA GLU A 147 13.25 10.93 -2.36
C GLU A 147 13.60 10.33 -3.73
N THR A 148 13.65 8.99 -3.80
CA THR A 148 13.98 8.24 -5.01
C THR A 148 13.00 8.53 -6.15
N TYR A 149 11.69 8.52 -5.88
CA TYR A 149 10.64 8.71 -6.89
C TYR A 149 10.19 10.16 -7.06
N GLY A 150 10.57 11.05 -6.16
CA GLY A 150 10.31 12.50 -6.25
C GLY A 150 8.95 12.94 -5.70
N PHE A 151 8.35 12.21 -4.76
CA PHE A 151 7.12 12.62 -4.08
C PHE A 151 7.38 13.01 -2.61
N SER A 152 6.57 13.94 -2.10
CA SER A 152 6.70 14.41 -0.72
C SER A 152 6.17 13.37 0.27
N CYS A 153 6.94 13.14 1.34
CA CYS A 153 6.52 12.36 2.50
C CYS A 153 6.25 13.25 3.73
N GLN A 154 6.12 14.57 3.53
CA GLN A 154 5.81 15.49 4.62
C GLN A 154 4.38 15.27 5.09
N THR A 155 4.22 15.09 6.40
CA THR A 155 2.94 14.92 7.05
C THR A 155 2.64 16.11 7.96
N ASN A 156 1.37 16.29 8.30
CA ASN A 156 0.96 17.27 9.30
C ASN A 156 0.84 16.57 10.65
N ASN A 157 1.83 16.74 11.53
CA ASN A 157 1.86 16.09 12.85
C ASN A 157 0.61 16.38 13.69
N ARG A 158 -0.03 17.55 13.54
CA ARG A 158 -1.28 17.85 14.26
C ARG A 158 -2.44 16.95 13.81
N LYS A 159 -2.43 16.53 12.55
CA LYS A 159 -3.44 15.62 12.00
C LYS A 159 -3.08 14.15 12.25
N THR A 160 -1.81 13.78 12.07
CA THR A 160 -1.36 12.39 12.19
C THR A 160 -1.07 11.96 13.62
N ARG A 161 -0.96 12.93 14.56
CA ARG A 161 -0.71 12.73 15.99
C ARG A 161 0.49 11.82 16.29
N ASP A 162 1.46 11.79 15.37
CA ASP A 162 2.67 10.96 15.41
C ASP A 162 2.41 9.49 15.81
N GLY A 163 1.28 8.93 15.36
CA GLY A 163 0.94 7.54 15.64
C GLY A 163 0.55 7.28 17.10
N SER A 164 0.16 8.30 17.86
CA SER A 164 -0.27 8.16 19.27
C SER A 164 -1.42 7.17 19.48
N ASP A 165 -2.21 6.92 18.44
CA ASP A 165 -3.33 5.99 18.47
C ASP A 165 -2.90 4.52 18.27
N LEU A 166 -1.61 4.27 18.06
CA LEU A 166 -0.98 2.94 17.93
C LEU A 166 -0.15 2.53 19.16
N LEU A 167 -0.06 3.41 20.17
CA LEU A 167 0.60 3.18 21.47
C LEU A 167 -0.43 2.79 22.53
#